data_AF-A0A2E0ZGZ6-F1
#
_entry.id   AF-A0A2E0ZGZ6-F1
#
_cell.length_a   1.000
_cell.length_b   1.000
_cell.length_c   1.000
_cell.angle_alpha   90.00
_cell.angle_beta   90.00
_cell.angle_gamma   90.00
#
_symmetry.space_group_name_H-M   'P 1'
#
loop_
_entity.id
_entity.type
_entity.pdbx_description
1 polymer ?
#
loop_
_entity_poly.entity_id
_entity_poly.type
_entity_poly.pdbx_seq_one_letter_code
_entity_poly.pdbx_strand_id
1 'polypeptide(L)'
;MQEFYRSIVIREQTKIRRPRVLPKGGEVVVRVGQEVSPIQVVARTTMATDFAIMSAVEKLGIAPEELGEYLRVEKGAAVEAGTVLASRKRLLGERQVVSPVDGIFFDVVNGRIAIQPTSDWLELRALVAGRIVSYVSNRGVMIETSGSLIQAAWGSGREGVGQLKIVANAPGAVLSPEHLNMDVTGQVLAIGVLNNVELFHRAEDLGVRGLIVGSASAELCRASQDSPLPLIVTDGGGGSGMCAPIFQLLQQADGRSVSLFGDYNVEAGQRPEIILPQAAALGLDAVTVKKALAPGQLVRILGKTKTAQVGTVKHIYNRLQQTAVGMKVPGVDVELPDGQTVFVPTANLDVIA
;
A
#
# COMPACT_ATOMS: atom_id res chain seq x y z
N MET A 1 11.83 -25.20 12.65
CA MET A 1 11.32 -23.83 12.41
C MET A 1 11.86 -23.41 11.05
N GLN A 2 11.02 -23.41 10.02
CA GLN A 2 11.45 -23.12 8.65
C GLN A 2 11.66 -21.61 8.50
N GLU A 3 12.91 -21.17 8.50
CA GLU A 3 13.27 -19.78 8.20
C GLU A 3 13.17 -19.57 6.69
N PHE A 4 12.14 -18.83 6.27
CA PHE A 4 11.98 -18.38 4.90
C PHE A 4 12.77 -17.11 4.63
N TYR A 5 13.52 -17.16 3.53
CA TYR A 5 14.44 -16.16 3.04
C TYR A 5 13.71 -15.01 2.34
N ARG A 6 14.15 -13.75 2.56
CA ARG A 6 13.42 -12.55 2.11
C ARG A 6 14.27 -11.76 1.12
N SER A 7 14.19 -12.13 -0.15
CA SER A 7 15.03 -11.55 -1.20
C SER A 7 14.39 -10.35 -1.91
N ILE A 8 14.89 -9.10 -1.87
CA ILE A 8 14.41 -8.02 -2.76
C ILE A 8 14.56 -8.44 -4.22
N VAL A 9 13.54 -8.22 -5.03
CA VAL A 9 13.60 -8.44 -6.47
C VAL A 9 13.41 -7.10 -7.16
N ILE A 10 14.37 -6.73 -8.00
CA ILE A 10 14.28 -5.57 -8.88
C ILE A 10 14.16 -6.10 -10.30
N ARG A 11 13.21 -5.57 -11.05
CA ARG A 11 13.10 -5.75 -12.50
C ARG A 11 12.97 -4.38 -13.12
N GLU A 12 13.97 -3.94 -13.88
CA GLU A 12 13.99 -2.59 -14.45
C GLU A 12 12.90 -2.38 -15.51
N GLN A 13 12.61 -3.42 -16.31
CA GLN A 13 11.53 -3.40 -17.30
C GLN A 13 10.83 -4.75 -17.38
N THR A 14 9.54 -4.80 -17.06
CA THR A 14 8.72 -6.01 -17.16
C THR A 14 7.25 -5.65 -17.41
N LYS A 15 6.50 -6.60 -17.99
CA LYS A 15 5.03 -6.57 -17.93
C LYS A 15 4.61 -6.98 -16.52
N ILE A 16 3.72 -6.20 -15.92
CA ILE A 16 3.23 -6.38 -14.55
C ILE A 16 1.71 -6.52 -14.64
N ARG A 17 1.18 -7.56 -14.00
CA ARG A 17 -0.26 -7.79 -13.87
C ARG A 17 -0.68 -7.55 -12.43
N ARG A 18 -1.45 -6.49 -12.21
CA ARG A 18 -1.95 -6.10 -10.89
C ARG A 18 -3.43 -6.45 -10.78
N PRO A 19 -3.82 -7.42 -9.94
CA PRO A 19 -5.21 -7.56 -9.56
C PRO A 19 -5.61 -6.39 -8.66
N ARG A 20 -6.76 -5.78 -8.95
CA ARG A 20 -7.48 -4.91 -8.03
C ARG A 20 -8.79 -5.61 -7.71
N VAL A 21 -9.03 -5.91 -6.43
CA VAL A 21 -10.17 -6.74 -6.01
C VAL A 21 -10.86 -6.12 -4.79
N LEU A 22 -12.18 -5.99 -4.86
CA LEU A 22 -13.03 -5.58 -3.76
C LEU A 22 -13.10 -6.68 -2.69
N PRO A 23 -13.30 -6.32 -1.41
CA PRO A 23 -13.43 -7.29 -0.32
C PRO A 23 -14.66 -8.22 -0.50
N LYS A 24 -15.70 -7.77 -1.20
CA LYS A 24 -16.88 -8.56 -1.55
C LYS A 24 -17.39 -8.23 -2.96
N GLY A 25 -18.42 -8.97 -3.39
CA GLY A 25 -19.12 -8.74 -4.67
C GLY A 25 -19.55 -7.28 -4.83
N GLY A 26 -19.33 -6.71 -6.02
CA GLY A 26 -19.70 -5.34 -6.33
C GLY A 26 -19.91 -5.11 -7.83
N GLU A 27 -19.74 -3.87 -8.24
CA GLU A 27 -19.89 -3.41 -9.62
C GLU A 27 -18.52 -3.03 -10.20
N VAL A 28 -18.14 -3.62 -11.32
CA VAL A 28 -16.99 -3.19 -12.11
C VAL A 28 -17.45 -2.09 -13.06
N VAL A 29 -16.81 -0.91 -13.00
CA VAL A 29 -17.25 0.31 -13.71
C VAL A 29 -16.38 0.66 -14.94
N VAL A 30 -15.48 -0.24 -15.31
CA VAL A 30 -14.59 -0.12 -16.48
C VAL A 30 -14.72 -1.35 -17.38
N ARG A 31 -14.21 -1.24 -18.61
CA ARG A 31 -14.31 -2.32 -19.63
C ARG A 31 -12.94 -2.94 -19.92
N VAL A 32 -12.92 -4.22 -20.29
CA VAL A 32 -11.70 -4.85 -20.84
C VAL A 32 -11.23 -4.08 -22.07
N GLY A 33 -9.92 -3.82 -22.13
CA GLY A 33 -9.25 -3.04 -23.16
C GLY A 33 -9.18 -1.53 -22.90
N GLN A 34 -9.81 -1.04 -21.83
CA GLN A 34 -9.73 0.36 -21.43
C GLN A 34 -8.37 0.67 -20.80
N GLU A 35 -7.78 1.81 -21.17
CA GLU A 35 -6.65 2.41 -20.45
C GLU A 35 -7.17 3.17 -19.23
N VAL A 36 -6.52 3.00 -18.08
CA VAL A 36 -6.91 3.62 -16.81
C VAL A 36 -5.75 4.42 -16.20
N SER A 37 -6.08 5.54 -15.56
CA SER A 37 -5.13 6.28 -14.73
C SER A 37 -5.13 5.74 -13.29
N PRO A 38 -4.09 5.98 -12.48
CA PRO A 38 -4.02 5.42 -11.13
C PRO A 38 -5.16 5.86 -10.19
N ILE A 39 -5.69 7.08 -10.37
CA ILE A 39 -6.77 7.61 -9.53
C ILE A 39 -8.16 7.14 -9.98
N GLN A 40 -8.27 6.53 -11.16
CA GLN A 40 -9.54 6.12 -11.73
C GLN A 40 -10.17 4.98 -10.91
N VAL A 41 -11.46 5.12 -10.63
CA VAL A 41 -12.28 4.06 -10.01
C VAL A 41 -12.51 2.96 -11.05
N VAL A 42 -12.18 1.71 -10.69
CA VAL A 42 -12.33 0.53 -11.56
C VAL A 42 -13.44 -0.40 -11.11
N ALA A 43 -13.75 -0.41 -9.82
CA ALA A 43 -14.91 -1.11 -9.28
C ALA A 43 -15.39 -0.40 -8.01
N ARG A 44 -16.60 -0.70 -7.57
CA ARG A 44 -17.15 -0.22 -6.30
C ARG A 44 -18.02 -1.27 -5.65
N THR A 45 -18.05 -1.32 -4.33
CA THR A 45 -19.01 -2.10 -3.56
C THR A 45 -19.59 -1.23 -2.47
N THR A 46 -20.83 -1.48 -2.05
CA THR A 46 -21.30 -0.94 -0.77
C THR A 46 -20.51 -1.62 0.33
N MET A 47 -19.94 -0.92 1.30
CA MET A 47 -19.53 -1.53 2.57
C MET A 47 -20.81 -1.72 3.37
N ALA A 48 -21.12 -2.95 3.77
CA ALA A 48 -22.26 -3.14 4.65
C ALA A 48 -21.74 -2.87 6.05
N THR A 49 -21.81 -1.64 6.55
CA THR A 49 -21.38 -1.35 7.93
C THR A 49 -22.07 -0.13 8.52
N ASP A 50 -22.69 -0.39 9.67
CA ASP A 50 -23.25 0.47 10.71
C ASP A 50 -24.32 1.50 10.33
N PHE A 51 -25.49 1.31 10.94
CA PHE A 51 -26.52 2.33 10.99
C PHE A 51 -25.98 3.60 11.65
N ALA A 52 -26.28 4.75 11.08
CA ALA A 52 -26.22 6.00 11.82
C ALA A 52 -27.34 5.99 12.87
N ILE A 53 -26.97 5.72 14.12
CA ILE A 53 -27.91 5.63 15.25
C ILE A 53 -27.90 6.95 16.02
N MET A 54 -29.08 7.49 16.30
CA MET A 54 -29.23 8.69 17.14
C MET A 54 -30.37 8.59 18.13
N SER A 55 -30.14 9.17 19.32
CA SER A 55 -31.19 9.32 20.32
C SER A 55 -32.20 10.38 19.87
N ALA A 56 -33.44 9.95 19.60
CA ALA A 56 -34.53 10.86 19.26
C ALA A 56 -35.29 11.31 20.52
N VAL A 57 -35.39 10.42 21.51
CA VAL A 57 -36.08 10.67 22.78
C VAL A 57 -35.44 11.80 23.60
N GLU A 58 -34.11 11.85 23.69
CA GLU A 58 -33.41 12.93 24.41
C GLU A 58 -33.59 14.28 23.71
N LYS A 59 -33.48 14.28 22.37
CA LYS A 59 -33.66 15.49 21.56
C LYS A 59 -35.10 16.02 21.69
N LEU A 60 -36.11 15.16 21.61
CA LEU A 60 -37.52 15.54 21.68
C LEU A 60 -38.07 15.68 23.12
N GLY A 61 -37.35 15.15 24.11
CA GLY A 61 -37.75 15.08 25.53
C GLY A 61 -39.06 14.33 25.72
N ILE A 62 -39.15 13.10 25.20
CA ILE A 62 -40.32 12.20 25.24
C ILE A 62 -39.92 10.82 25.77
N ALA A 63 -40.91 10.01 26.16
CA ALA A 63 -40.67 8.61 26.46
C ALA A 63 -40.44 7.80 25.17
N PRO A 64 -39.65 6.71 25.19
CA PRO A 64 -39.39 5.87 24.01
C PRO A 64 -40.64 5.37 23.29
N GLU A 65 -41.70 5.06 24.04
CA GLU A 65 -42.96 4.52 23.54
C GLU A 65 -43.75 5.55 22.71
N GLU A 66 -43.56 6.84 22.98
CA GLU A 66 -44.25 7.94 22.32
C GLU A 66 -43.59 8.32 20.97
N LEU A 67 -42.35 7.87 20.71
CA LEU A 67 -41.57 8.33 19.55
C LEU A 67 -42.28 8.09 18.20
N GLY A 68 -43.03 7.00 18.08
CA GLY A 68 -43.78 6.67 16.88
C GLY A 68 -44.76 7.78 16.44
N GLU A 69 -45.36 8.50 17.38
CA GLU A 69 -46.33 9.57 17.11
C GLU A 69 -45.69 10.84 16.52
N TYR A 70 -44.38 10.98 16.70
CA TYR A 70 -43.63 12.16 16.28
C TYR A 70 -42.80 11.92 15.00
N LEU A 71 -42.74 10.69 14.49
CA LEU A 71 -42.04 10.36 13.25
C LEU A 71 -42.69 11.09 12.06
N ARG A 72 -41.85 11.56 11.14
CA ARG A 72 -42.24 12.25 9.89
C ARG A 72 -41.89 11.45 8.64
N VAL A 73 -41.22 10.31 8.81
CA VAL A 73 -40.77 9.42 7.75
C VAL A 73 -41.18 7.99 8.08
N GLU A 74 -41.43 7.19 7.05
CA GLU A 74 -41.79 5.78 7.18
C GLU A 74 -40.58 4.86 7.00
N LYS A 75 -40.61 3.68 7.63
CA LYS A 75 -39.60 2.62 7.44
C LYS A 75 -39.38 2.33 5.97
N GLY A 76 -38.12 2.38 5.52
CA GLY A 76 -37.72 2.19 4.14
C GLY A 76 -37.66 3.48 3.30
N ALA A 77 -38.07 4.63 3.84
CA ALA A 77 -37.98 5.89 3.11
C ALA A 77 -36.53 6.35 2.91
N ALA A 78 -36.21 6.84 1.71
CA ALA A 78 -34.96 7.55 1.47
C ALA A 78 -34.99 8.93 2.14
N VAL A 79 -33.89 9.31 2.76
CA VAL A 79 -33.72 10.57 3.50
C VAL A 79 -32.37 11.18 3.14
N GLU A 80 -32.34 12.50 2.93
CA GLU A 80 -31.10 13.26 2.76
C GLU A 80 -30.62 13.78 4.13
N ALA A 81 -29.33 14.06 4.26
CA ALA A 81 -28.79 14.75 5.43
C ALA A 81 -29.54 16.07 5.67
N GLY A 82 -29.99 16.28 6.90
CA GLY A 82 -30.84 17.42 7.28
C GLY A 82 -32.35 17.19 7.15
N THR A 83 -32.80 16.09 6.55
CA THR A 83 -34.23 15.73 6.50
C THR A 83 -34.79 15.54 7.90
N VAL A 84 -35.95 16.14 8.21
CA VAL A 84 -36.62 15.99 9.51
C VAL A 84 -37.21 14.58 9.63
N LEU A 85 -36.66 13.78 10.55
CA LEU A 85 -37.06 12.40 10.81
C LEU A 85 -38.19 12.32 11.86
N ALA A 86 -38.14 13.19 12.87
CA ALA A 86 -39.14 13.29 13.90
C ALA A 86 -39.27 14.73 14.39
N SER A 87 -40.48 15.15 14.78
CA SER A 87 -40.71 16.51 15.25
C SER A 87 -41.83 16.62 16.27
N ARG A 88 -41.58 17.38 17.35
CA ARG A 88 -42.54 17.68 18.42
C ARG A 88 -42.72 19.19 18.59
N LYS A 89 -43.97 19.65 18.43
CA LYS A 89 -44.39 21.03 18.74
C LYS A 89 -44.47 21.26 20.26
N ARG A 90 -44.04 22.43 20.72
CA ARG A 90 -44.15 22.89 22.11
C ARG A 90 -44.77 24.29 22.15
N LEU A 91 -45.12 24.77 23.34
CA LEU A 91 -45.66 26.13 23.56
C LEU A 91 -44.77 27.25 23.01
N LEU A 92 -43.44 27.04 22.99
CA LEU A 92 -42.44 27.97 22.45
C LEU A 92 -41.50 27.23 21.48
N GLY A 93 -41.96 27.03 20.25
CA GLY A 93 -41.15 26.47 19.15
C GLY A 93 -41.34 24.97 18.91
N GLU A 94 -40.45 24.41 18.09
CA GLU A 94 -40.48 23.02 17.65
C GLU A 94 -39.11 22.38 17.90
N ARG A 95 -39.10 21.14 18.42
CA ARG A 95 -37.88 20.33 18.48
C ARG A 95 -37.90 19.31 17.36
N GLN A 96 -36.81 19.26 16.62
CA GLN A 96 -36.65 18.38 15.47
C GLN A 96 -35.46 17.44 15.65
N VAL A 97 -35.60 16.24 15.11
CA VAL A 97 -34.52 15.28 14.90
C VAL A 97 -34.33 15.18 13.41
N VAL A 98 -33.14 15.53 12.92
CA VAL A 98 -32.80 15.50 11.50
C VAL A 98 -31.81 14.36 11.20
N SER A 99 -31.85 13.84 9.97
CA SER A 99 -30.91 12.84 9.50
C SER A 99 -29.48 13.42 9.48
N PRO A 100 -28.46 12.69 9.95
CA PRO A 100 -27.08 13.18 9.93
C PRO A 100 -26.37 12.85 8.60
N VAL A 101 -26.97 11.97 7.79
CA VAL A 101 -26.41 11.39 6.57
C VAL A 101 -27.51 11.19 5.53
N ASP A 102 -27.12 11.06 4.28
CA ASP A 102 -27.97 10.52 3.23
C ASP A 102 -28.14 9.02 3.46
N GLY A 103 -29.38 8.52 3.42
CA GLY A 103 -29.63 7.13 3.73
C GLY A 103 -31.07 6.66 3.57
N ILE A 104 -31.33 5.46 4.08
CA ILE A 104 -32.67 4.88 4.20
C ILE A 104 -33.03 4.84 5.69
N PHE A 105 -34.21 5.37 6.05
CA PHE A 105 -34.74 5.23 7.41
C PHE A 105 -35.05 3.75 7.69
N PHE A 106 -34.22 3.11 8.51
CA PHE A 106 -34.22 1.65 8.66
C PHE A 106 -35.15 1.18 9.76
N ASP A 107 -35.02 1.73 10.97
CA ASP A 107 -35.88 1.36 12.09
C ASP A 107 -35.81 2.32 13.28
N VAL A 108 -36.71 2.10 14.24
CA VAL A 108 -36.65 2.68 15.58
C VAL A 108 -36.44 1.58 16.61
N VAL A 109 -35.38 1.68 17.40
CA VAL A 109 -35.08 0.71 18.47
C VAL A 109 -34.81 1.47 19.78
N ASN A 110 -35.61 1.20 20.81
CA ASN A 110 -35.46 1.79 22.15
C ASN A 110 -35.36 3.33 22.14
N GLY A 111 -36.23 4.02 21.38
CA GLY A 111 -36.23 5.48 21.31
C GLY A 111 -35.10 6.08 20.45
N ARG A 112 -34.34 5.24 19.74
CA ARG A 112 -33.28 5.64 18.81
C ARG A 112 -33.70 5.39 17.38
N ILE A 113 -33.37 6.32 16.50
CA ILE A 113 -33.59 6.20 15.05
C ILE A 113 -32.30 5.65 14.42
N ALA A 114 -32.44 4.64 13.57
CA ALA A 114 -31.37 4.05 12.77
C ALA A 114 -31.56 4.43 11.29
N ILE A 115 -30.55 5.08 10.70
CA ILE A 115 -30.49 5.37 9.26
C ILE A 115 -29.41 4.48 8.65
N GLN A 116 -29.72 3.77 7.57
CA GLN A 116 -28.73 3.06 6.77
C GLN A 116 -28.13 4.04 5.76
N PRO A 117 -26.85 4.42 5.85
CA PRO A 117 -26.28 5.38 4.90
C PRO A 117 -26.30 4.84 3.46
N THR A 118 -26.65 5.68 2.49
CA THR A 118 -26.63 5.32 1.05
C THR A 118 -25.28 5.62 0.39
N SER A 119 -24.40 6.36 1.07
CA SER A 119 -23.09 6.82 0.56
C SER A 119 -21.93 5.85 0.80
N ASP A 120 -22.17 4.63 1.30
CA ASP A 120 -21.10 3.72 1.72
C ASP A 120 -20.43 2.96 0.57
N TRP A 121 -20.23 3.60 -0.58
CA TRP A 121 -19.45 3.00 -1.66
C TRP A 121 -17.97 2.99 -1.29
N LEU A 122 -17.43 1.79 -1.07
CA LEU A 122 -16.00 1.55 -1.19
C LEU A 122 -15.64 1.57 -2.67
N GLU A 123 -14.96 2.63 -3.08
CA GLU A 123 -14.38 2.76 -4.40
C GLU A 123 -13.01 2.09 -4.48
N LEU A 124 -12.89 1.14 -5.39
CA LEU A 124 -11.62 0.51 -5.73
C LEU A 124 -10.98 1.30 -6.87
N ARG A 125 -9.88 1.99 -6.56
CA ARG A 125 -9.05 2.68 -7.55
C ARG A 125 -8.07 1.73 -8.23
N ALA A 126 -7.69 2.06 -9.47
CA ALA A 126 -6.70 1.33 -10.25
C ALA A 126 -5.34 1.28 -9.54
N LEU A 127 -4.93 2.38 -8.92
CA LEU A 127 -3.64 2.65 -8.28
C LEU A 127 -2.40 2.50 -9.16
N VAL A 128 -2.54 1.99 -10.38
CA VAL A 128 -1.47 1.90 -11.37
C VAL A 128 -2.04 2.24 -12.74
N ALA A 129 -1.28 2.99 -13.54
CA ALA A 129 -1.66 3.27 -14.90
C ALA A 129 -1.47 2.02 -15.77
N GLY A 130 -2.42 1.73 -16.65
CA GLY A 130 -2.31 0.60 -17.57
C GLY A 130 -3.63 0.20 -18.20
N ARG A 131 -3.64 -0.98 -18.83
CA ARG A 131 -4.76 -1.51 -19.60
C ARG A 131 -5.52 -2.57 -18.83
N ILE A 132 -6.84 -2.51 -18.81
CA ILE A 132 -7.67 -3.60 -18.26
C ILE A 132 -7.58 -4.82 -19.19
N VAL A 133 -7.07 -5.95 -18.70
CA VAL A 133 -6.90 -7.17 -19.52
C VAL A 133 -7.93 -8.25 -19.23
N SER A 134 -8.53 -8.27 -18.04
CA SER A 134 -9.62 -9.19 -17.69
C SER A 134 -10.38 -8.70 -16.46
N TYR A 135 -11.56 -9.26 -16.24
CA TYR A 135 -12.29 -9.10 -14.98
C TYR A 135 -11.84 -10.14 -13.95
N VAL A 136 -11.98 -9.81 -12.67
CA VAL A 136 -11.88 -10.74 -11.54
C VAL A 136 -13.28 -10.95 -10.99
N SER A 137 -14.03 -11.84 -11.65
CA SER A 137 -15.46 -12.07 -11.40
C SER A 137 -16.24 -10.73 -11.38
N ASN A 138 -17.17 -10.55 -10.44
CA ASN A 138 -17.87 -9.28 -10.16
C ASN A 138 -17.19 -8.47 -9.04
N ARG A 139 -15.88 -8.64 -8.80
CA ARG A 139 -15.18 -7.99 -7.68
C ARG A 139 -14.09 -7.03 -8.11
N GLY A 140 -13.69 -7.02 -9.37
CA GLY A 140 -12.64 -6.13 -9.81
C GLY A 140 -12.03 -6.51 -11.14
N VAL A 141 -10.77 -6.16 -11.33
CA VAL A 141 -10.10 -6.17 -12.62
C VAL A 141 -8.65 -6.62 -12.50
N MET A 142 -8.11 -7.13 -13.60
CA MET A 142 -6.68 -7.30 -13.80
C MET A 142 -6.18 -6.16 -14.68
N ILE A 143 -5.20 -5.40 -14.18
CA ILE A 143 -4.56 -4.30 -14.88
C ILE A 143 -3.19 -4.77 -15.36
N GLU A 144 -2.90 -4.65 -16.65
CA GLU A 144 -1.57 -4.87 -17.19
C GLU A 144 -0.87 -3.53 -17.41
N THR A 145 0.36 -3.43 -16.91
CA THR A 145 1.22 -2.26 -17.09
C THR A 145 2.63 -2.72 -17.46
N SER A 146 3.44 -1.80 -17.97
CA SER A 146 4.86 -2.03 -18.21
C SER A 146 5.68 -1.03 -17.40
N GLY A 147 6.82 -1.49 -16.89
CA GLY A 147 7.72 -0.62 -16.15
C GLY A 147 8.58 -1.39 -15.17
N SER A 148 9.08 -0.68 -14.17
CA SER A 148 9.96 -1.25 -13.17
C SER A 148 9.15 -1.77 -11.97
N LEU A 149 9.58 -2.92 -11.43
CA LEU A 149 9.00 -3.54 -10.23
C LEU A 149 10.10 -3.73 -9.20
N ILE A 150 9.92 -3.18 -8.01
CA ILE A 150 10.77 -3.43 -6.84
C ILE A 150 9.93 -4.14 -5.78
N GLN A 151 10.35 -5.33 -5.35
CA GLN A 151 9.74 -6.05 -4.22
C GLN A 151 10.54 -5.77 -2.95
N ALA A 152 9.93 -5.06 -2.00
CA ALA A 152 10.59 -4.53 -0.81
C ALA A 152 10.63 -5.54 0.35
N ALA A 153 11.52 -5.30 1.32
CA ALA A 153 11.65 -6.16 2.51
C ALA A 153 10.43 -6.09 3.44
N TRP A 154 9.81 -4.92 3.58
CA TRP A 154 8.69 -4.70 4.50
C TRP A 154 7.83 -3.50 4.05
N GLY A 155 6.56 -3.48 4.46
CA GLY A 155 5.65 -2.37 4.19
C GLY A 155 4.54 -2.29 5.25
N SER A 156 3.94 -1.11 5.37
CA SER A 156 2.92 -0.82 6.40
C SER A 156 1.53 -1.42 6.14
N GLY A 157 1.33 -2.13 5.02
CA GLY A 157 0.00 -2.62 4.61
C GLY A 157 -0.89 -1.55 3.98
N ARG A 158 -0.37 -0.34 3.73
CA ARG A 158 -1.11 0.73 3.05
C ARG A 158 -0.70 0.84 1.58
N GLU A 159 -1.61 1.34 0.77
CA GLU A 159 -1.37 1.57 -0.66
C GLU A 159 -1.32 3.06 -0.96
N GLY A 160 -0.51 3.45 -1.94
CA GLY A 160 -0.30 4.86 -2.27
C GLY A 160 -0.03 5.07 -3.75
N VAL A 161 -0.30 6.28 -4.22
CA VAL A 161 0.14 6.76 -5.53
C VAL A 161 0.46 8.24 -5.44
N GLY A 162 1.51 8.65 -6.12
CA GLY A 162 1.90 10.05 -6.23
C GLY A 162 3.01 10.23 -7.25
N GLN A 163 3.47 11.47 -7.38
CA GLN A 163 4.72 11.76 -8.09
C GLN A 163 5.90 11.44 -7.17
N LEU A 164 6.86 10.66 -7.66
CA LEU A 164 8.07 10.35 -6.92
C LEU A 164 8.92 11.61 -6.77
N LYS A 165 9.38 11.86 -5.55
CA LYS A 165 10.38 12.87 -5.24
C LYS A 165 11.52 12.25 -4.44
N ILE A 166 12.70 12.25 -5.02
CA ILE A 166 13.94 11.90 -4.33
C ILE A 166 14.37 13.13 -3.54
N VAL A 167 14.32 13.01 -2.21
CA VAL A 167 14.82 14.05 -1.29
C VAL A 167 16.22 13.71 -0.76
N ALA A 168 16.70 12.49 -1.02
CA ALA A 168 18.05 12.05 -0.66
C ALA A 168 19.09 12.41 -1.72
N ASN A 169 20.25 12.90 -1.28
CA ASN A 169 21.42 13.10 -2.16
C ASN A 169 22.32 11.86 -2.26
N ALA A 170 22.11 10.87 -1.39
CA ALA A 170 22.89 9.63 -1.35
C ALA A 170 22.04 8.49 -0.77
N PRO A 171 22.38 7.22 -1.06
CA PRO A 171 21.59 6.08 -0.58
C PRO A 171 21.53 5.96 0.95
N GLY A 172 22.52 6.49 1.67
CA GLY A 172 22.57 6.53 3.14
C GLY A 172 22.00 7.80 3.77
N ALA A 173 21.42 8.73 2.99
CA ALA A 173 20.91 9.99 3.53
C ALA A 173 19.77 9.72 4.52
N VAL A 174 19.87 10.33 5.70
CA VAL A 174 18.85 10.25 6.76
C VAL A 174 17.83 11.38 6.55
N LEU A 175 16.54 11.06 6.67
CA LEU A 175 15.50 12.09 6.62
C LEU A 175 15.72 13.09 7.76
N SER A 176 15.70 14.36 7.41
CA SER A 176 15.83 15.49 8.34
C SER A 176 14.69 16.49 8.09
N PRO A 177 14.39 17.38 9.05
CA PRO A 177 13.36 18.41 8.86
C PRO A 177 13.54 19.25 7.59
N GLU A 178 14.79 19.51 7.19
CA GLU A 178 15.11 20.34 6.02
C GLU A 178 14.59 19.75 4.70
N HIS A 179 14.56 18.42 4.59
CA HIS A 179 14.00 17.73 3.43
C HIS A 179 12.49 17.93 3.29
N LEU A 180 11.81 18.38 4.34
CA LEU A 180 10.37 18.65 4.40
C LEU A 180 10.05 20.16 4.36
N ASN A 181 11.04 21.02 4.11
CA ASN A 181 10.82 22.48 4.01
C ASN A 181 10.27 22.90 2.63
N MET A 182 10.31 22.03 1.63
CA MET A 182 9.74 22.27 0.30
C MET A 182 8.30 21.75 0.21
N ASP A 183 7.58 22.17 -0.83
CA ASP A 183 6.25 21.60 -1.12
C ASP A 183 6.38 20.13 -1.54
N VAL A 184 5.92 19.26 -0.66
CA VAL A 184 5.91 17.79 -0.80
C VAL A 184 4.48 17.24 -0.84
N THR A 185 3.47 18.11 -0.87
CA THR A 185 2.07 17.70 -0.84
C THR A 185 1.73 16.90 -2.10
N GLY A 186 1.07 15.75 -1.93
CA GLY A 186 0.71 14.88 -3.05
C GLY A 186 1.84 14.00 -3.59
N GLN A 187 3.07 14.15 -3.08
CA GLN A 187 4.23 13.40 -3.56
C GLN A 187 4.47 12.11 -2.77
N VAL A 188 5.21 11.19 -3.36
CA VAL A 188 5.80 10.03 -2.68
C VAL A 188 7.29 10.32 -2.51
N LEU A 189 7.78 10.35 -1.28
CA LEU A 189 9.20 10.68 -1.03
C LEU A 189 10.05 9.42 -0.97
N ALA A 190 11.23 9.48 -1.59
CA ALA A 190 12.26 8.46 -1.45
C ALA A 190 13.48 9.02 -0.70
N ILE A 191 13.89 8.32 0.36
CA ILE A 191 14.99 8.70 1.25
C ILE A 191 15.79 7.46 1.66
N GLY A 192 17.06 7.63 2.04
CA GLY A 192 17.90 6.50 2.43
C GLY A 192 17.45 5.83 3.73
N VAL A 193 17.33 6.61 4.80
CA VAL A 193 17.06 6.13 6.14
C VAL A 193 16.01 7.00 6.82
N LEU A 194 15.06 6.37 7.51
CA LEU A 194 14.08 7.06 8.37
C LEU A 194 14.04 6.40 9.75
N ASN A 195 14.54 7.11 10.76
CA ASN A 195 14.67 6.58 12.12
C ASN A 195 13.90 7.41 13.17
N ASN A 196 13.09 8.38 12.74
CA ASN A 196 12.35 9.29 13.61
C ASN A 196 10.84 9.24 13.28
N VAL A 197 10.03 8.88 14.28
CA VAL A 197 8.57 8.78 14.19
C VAL A 197 7.91 10.15 14.01
N GLU A 198 8.44 11.20 14.64
CA GLU A 198 7.92 12.56 14.49
C GLU A 198 8.06 13.07 13.05
N LEU A 199 9.16 12.72 12.37
CA LEU A 199 9.35 13.07 10.96
C LEU A 199 8.41 12.29 10.04
N PHE A 200 8.03 11.07 10.40
CA PHE A 200 7.02 10.29 9.68
C PHE A 200 5.65 10.97 9.77
N HIS A 201 5.19 11.32 10.98
CA HIS A 201 3.93 12.03 11.16
C HIS A 201 3.95 13.44 10.56
N ARG A 202 5.09 14.13 10.61
CA ARG A 202 5.23 15.42 9.92
C ARG A 202 5.05 15.27 8.40
N ALA A 203 5.59 14.22 7.79
CA ALA A 203 5.37 13.96 6.36
C ALA A 203 3.88 13.69 6.06
N GLU A 204 3.21 12.93 6.94
CA GLU A 204 1.77 12.68 6.88
C GLU A 204 0.95 13.99 6.95
N ASP A 205 1.24 14.86 7.92
CA ASP A 205 0.58 16.16 8.10
C ASP A 205 0.78 17.10 6.89
N LEU A 206 1.91 16.99 6.21
CA LEU A 206 2.22 17.77 4.99
C LEU A 206 1.54 17.21 3.73
N GLY A 207 0.75 16.13 3.85
CA GLY A 207 0.01 15.55 2.74
C GLY A 207 0.86 14.71 1.78
N VAL A 208 2.00 14.19 2.26
CA VAL A 208 2.77 13.17 1.53
C VAL A 208 1.90 11.94 1.31
N ARG A 209 2.02 11.31 0.14
CA ARG A 209 1.21 10.17 -0.31
C ARG A 209 1.88 8.81 -0.09
N GLY A 210 3.13 8.81 0.34
CA GLY A 210 3.88 7.63 0.76
C GLY A 210 5.37 7.89 0.93
N LEU A 211 6.05 6.97 1.60
CA LEU A 211 7.48 7.00 1.86
C LEU A 211 8.13 5.70 1.39
N ILE A 212 9.21 5.82 0.64
CA ILE A 212 10.10 4.73 0.25
C ILE A 212 11.43 4.95 0.98
N VAL A 213 11.84 4.00 1.81
CA VAL A 213 13.08 4.09 2.59
C VAL A 213 13.94 2.85 2.44
N GLY A 214 15.26 3.02 2.49
CA GLY A 214 16.21 1.91 2.60
C GLY A 214 16.02 1.16 3.90
N SER A 215 16.07 1.89 5.01
CA SER A 215 15.82 1.34 6.33
C SER A 215 14.97 2.19 7.25
N ALA A 216 14.31 1.49 8.18
CA ALA A 216 13.47 2.06 9.23
C ALA A 216 13.76 1.43 10.59
N SER A 217 13.47 2.15 11.68
CA SER A 217 13.48 1.59 13.03
C SER A 217 12.26 0.68 13.24
N ALA A 218 12.38 -0.34 14.09
CA ALA A 218 11.26 -1.24 14.40
C ALA A 218 10.08 -0.51 15.08
N GLU A 219 10.39 0.54 15.85
CA GLU A 219 9.39 1.44 16.43
C GLU A 219 8.58 2.14 15.34
N LEU A 220 9.27 2.73 14.35
CA LEU A 220 8.61 3.38 13.23
C LEU A 220 7.77 2.42 12.40
N CYS A 221 8.29 1.21 12.11
CA CYS A 221 7.50 0.21 11.39
C CYS A 221 6.17 -0.09 12.11
N ARG A 222 6.18 -0.21 13.45
CA ARG A 222 4.94 -0.38 14.24
C ARG A 222 4.03 0.84 14.16
N ALA A 223 4.57 2.05 14.39
CA ALA A 223 3.78 3.28 14.32
C ALA A 223 3.09 3.48 12.96
N SER A 224 3.78 3.12 11.86
CA SER A 224 3.24 3.29 10.51
C SER A 224 2.09 2.34 10.14
N GLN A 225 1.87 1.25 10.89
CA GLN A 225 0.76 0.33 10.62
C GLN A 225 -0.60 0.95 10.97
N ASP A 226 -0.63 1.82 11.99
CA ASP A 226 -1.83 2.53 12.43
C ASP A 226 -2.09 3.83 11.65
N SER A 227 -1.15 4.24 10.80
CA SER A 227 -1.25 5.42 9.95
C SER A 227 -1.81 5.08 8.55
N PRO A 228 -2.59 5.98 7.90
CA PRO A 228 -2.93 5.90 6.49
C PRO A 228 -1.74 6.12 5.54
N LEU A 229 -0.64 6.75 5.98
CA LEU A 229 0.54 7.02 5.15
C LEU A 229 1.30 5.72 4.84
N PRO A 230 1.44 5.32 3.55
CA PRO A 230 2.22 4.15 3.19
C PRO A 230 3.70 4.32 3.48
N LEU A 231 4.29 3.33 4.15
CA LEU A 231 5.73 3.20 4.33
C LEU A 231 6.19 1.89 3.67
N ILE A 232 7.13 1.98 2.74
CA ILE A 232 7.81 0.82 2.14
C ILE A 232 9.29 0.88 2.52
N VAL A 233 9.78 -0.21 3.10
CA VAL A 233 11.19 -0.39 3.51
C VAL A 233 11.84 -1.38 2.57
N THR A 234 12.77 -0.91 1.74
CA THR A 234 13.39 -1.71 0.70
C THR A 234 14.40 -2.69 1.30
N ASP A 235 15.37 -2.21 2.08
CA ASP A 235 16.57 -2.96 2.47
C ASP A 235 16.49 -3.63 3.85
N GLY A 236 15.66 -3.13 4.77
CA GLY A 236 15.34 -3.76 6.05
C GLY A 236 15.55 -2.85 7.27
N GLY A 237 15.84 -3.44 8.43
CA GLY A 237 16.11 -2.70 9.67
C GLY A 237 17.59 -2.34 9.84
N GLY A 238 17.88 -1.42 10.76
CA GLY A 238 19.25 -1.21 11.26
C GLY A 238 20.02 -0.02 10.69
N GLY A 239 19.33 1.00 10.15
CA GLY A 239 19.95 2.28 9.80
C GLY A 239 20.89 2.25 8.60
N SER A 240 20.97 1.12 7.88
CA SER A 240 21.72 1.03 6.62
C SER A 240 20.99 1.79 5.51
N GLY A 241 21.74 2.48 4.66
CA GLY A 241 21.17 3.14 3.49
C GLY A 241 20.47 2.18 2.53
N MET A 242 19.68 2.75 1.64
CA MET A 242 19.10 2.03 0.50
C MET A 242 20.21 1.44 -0.37
N CYS A 243 20.03 0.25 -0.94
CA CYS A 243 21.04 -0.28 -1.84
C CYS A 243 21.12 0.55 -3.13
N ALA A 244 22.34 0.66 -3.67
CA ALA A 244 22.63 1.52 -4.81
C ALA A 244 21.74 1.25 -6.05
N PRO A 245 21.42 -0.01 -6.43
CA PRO A 245 20.56 -0.26 -7.59
C PRO A 245 19.14 0.31 -7.43
N ILE A 246 18.52 0.14 -6.25
CA ILE A 246 17.19 0.70 -5.98
C ILE A 246 17.26 2.22 -5.97
N PHE A 247 18.27 2.78 -5.30
CA PHE A 247 18.45 4.22 -5.23
C PHE A 247 18.63 4.85 -6.63
N GLN A 248 19.45 4.24 -7.48
CA GLN A 248 19.66 4.68 -8.87
C GLN A 248 18.37 4.58 -9.69
N LEU A 249 17.63 3.48 -9.57
CA LEU A 249 16.36 3.30 -10.28
C LEU A 249 15.32 4.34 -9.87
N LEU A 250 15.22 4.64 -8.57
CA LEU A 250 14.32 5.68 -8.07
C LEU A 250 14.81 7.09 -8.47
N GLN A 251 16.12 7.33 -8.50
CA GLN A 251 16.70 8.60 -8.97
C GLN A 251 16.39 8.84 -10.45
N GLN A 252 16.55 7.83 -11.30
CA GLN A 252 16.14 7.89 -12.70
C GLN A 252 14.62 8.09 -12.85
N ALA A 253 13.85 7.78 -11.81
CA ALA A 253 12.41 7.94 -11.78
C ALA A 253 11.89 9.21 -11.11
N ASP A 254 12.77 10.09 -10.66
CA ASP A 254 12.37 11.34 -10.02
C ASP A 254 11.41 12.14 -10.92
N GLY A 255 10.34 12.65 -10.33
CA GLY A 255 9.28 13.36 -11.05
C GLY A 255 8.30 12.47 -11.84
N ARG A 256 8.46 11.14 -11.89
CA ARG A 256 7.49 10.22 -12.52
C ARG A 256 6.44 9.75 -11.52
N SER A 257 5.33 9.20 -12.02
CA SER A 257 4.33 8.55 -11.15
C SER A 257 4.88 7.25 -10.56
N VAL A 258 4.58 6.99 -9.28
CA VAL A 258 4.93 5.76 -8.57
C VAL A 258 3.72 5.23 -7.82
N SER A 259 3.56 3.90 -7.82
CA SER A 259 2.52 3.19 -7.08
C SER A 259 3.14 2.33 -5.98
N LEU A 260 2.59 2.43 -4.78
CA LEU A 260 3.00 1.69 -3.60
C LEU A 260 1.93 0.68 -3.21
N PHE A 261 2.31 -0.57 -3.04
CA PHE A 261 1.47 -1.64 -2.52
C PHE A 261 2.14 -2.18 -1.26
N GLY A 262 1.67 -1.74 -0.09
CA GLY A 262 2.30 -2.02 1.19
C GLY A 262 1.99 -3.39 1.80
N ASP A 263 1.06 -4.16 1.19
CA ASP A 263 0.65 -5.46 1.70
C ASP A 263 1.84 -6.39 1.91
N TYR A 264 1.91 -6.92 3.13
CA TYR A 264 2.99 -7.77 3.56
C TYR A 264 2.41 -8.95 4.33
N ASN A 265 2.55 -10.15 3.78
CA ASN A 265 2.18 -11.39 4.44
C ASN A 265 3.29 -12.42 4.25
N VAL A 266 4.01 -12.67 5.34
CA VAL A 266 5.16 -13.59 5.36
C VAL A 266 4.71 -15.02 5.04
N GLU A 267 3.58 -15.46 5.58
CA GLU A 267 3.07 -16.82 5.43
C GLU A 267 2.62 -17.10 3.99
N ALA A 268 2.00 -16.10 3.35
CA ALA A 268 1.58 -16.17 1.95
C ALA A 268 2.72 -15.84 0.95
N GLY A 269 3.90 -15.46 1.45
CA GLY A 269 5.00 -14.96 0.62
C GLY A 269 4.68 -13.65 -0.12
N GLN A 270 3.64 -12.91 0.32
CA GLN A 270 3.25 -11.63 -0.26
C GLN A 270 4.19 -10.54 0.27
N ARG A 271 4.80 -9.81 -0.65
CA ARG A 271 5.74 -8.74 -0.35
C ARG A 271 5.21 -7.40 -0.85
N PRO A 272 5.60 -6.30 -0.18
CA PRO A 272 5.30 -4.98 -0.68
C PRO A 272 5.99 -4.72 -2.00
N GLU A 273 5.34 -3.94 -2.84
CA GLU A 273 5.78 -3.68 -4.20
C GLU A 273 5.74 -2.19 -4.51
N ILE A 274 6.79 -1.71 -5.15
CA ILE A 274 6.88 -0.39 -5.75
C ILE A 274 6.82 -0.61 -7.27
N ILE A 275 5.86 0.02 -7.92
CA ILE A 275 5.74 0.00 -9.38
C ILE A 275 6.06 1.41 -9.89
N LEU A 276 6.98 1.47 -10.85
CA LEU A 276 7.30 2.68 -11.62
C LEU A 276 6.82 2.45 -13.05
N PRO A 277 5.58 2.87 -13.39
CA PRO A 277 5.05 2.71 -14.74
C PRO A 277 5.92 3.46 -15.75
N GLN A 278 6.21 2.81 -16.87
CA GLN A 278 6.89 3.42 -18.00
C GLN A 278 5.99 3.26 -19.23
N ALA A 279 5.91 4.29 -20.07
CA ALA A 279 5.25 4.14 -21.36
C ALA A 279 5.93 2.98 -22.10
N ALA A 280 5.15 1.99 -22.54
CA ALA A 280 5.70 0.87 -23.26
C ALA A 280 6.40 1.41 -24.51
N ALA A 281 7.72 1.22 -24.60
CA ALA A 281 8.37 1.21 -25.90
C ALA A 281 7.70 0.08 -26.69
N LEU A 282 7.00 0.42 -27.77
CA LEU A 282 6.36 -0.52 -28.68
C LEU A 282 7.34 -1.68 -28.97
N GLY A 283 6.97 -2.90 -28.56
CA GLY A 283 7.66 -4.12 -29.00
C GLY A 283 8.55 -4.86 -28.01
N LEU A 284 8.62 -4.49 -26.72
CA LEU A 284 9.26 -5.35 -25.72
C LEU A 284 8.25 -6.36 -25.15
N ASP A 285 8.21 -7.54 -25.75
CA ASP A 285 7.65 -8.71 -25.09
C ASP A 285 8.48 -9.03 -23.86
N ALA A 286 8.00 -8.58 -22.69
CA ALA A 286 8.56 -9.01 -21.42
C ALA A 286 8.28 -10.49 -21.25
N VAL A 287 9.27 -11.31 -21.59
CA VAL A 287 9.31 -12.71 -21.19
C VAL A 287 9.25 -12.72 -19.67
N THR A 288 8.15 -13.23 -19.10
CA THR A 288 8.04 -13.49 -17.67
C THR A 288 8.96 -14.66 -17.34
N VAL A 289 10.27 -14.42 -17.30
CA VAL A 289 11.20 -15.39 -16.73
C VAL A 289 11.25 -15.10 -15.24
N LYS A 290 10.67 -15.98 -14.42
CA LYS A 290 11.29 -16.30 -13.13
C LYS A 290 12.69 -16.81 -13.47
N LYS A 291 13.65 -15.90 -13.63
CA LYS A 291 15.03 -16.30 -13.91
C LYS A 291 15.52 -16.92 -12.62
N ALA A 292 15.63 -18.24 -12.61
CA ALA A 292 16.32 -18.96 -11.55
C ALA A 292 17.71 -18.33 -11.38
N LEU A 293 18.20 -18.33 -10.15
CA LEU A 293 19.55 -17.84 -9.85
C LEU A 293 20.54 -18.47 -10.84
N ALA A 294 21.34 -17.65 -11.50
CA ALA A 294 22.27 -18.06 -12.55
C ALA A 294 23.63 -17.37 -12.34
N PRO A 295 24.74 -18.04 -12.69
CA PRO A 295 26.05 -17.40 -12.73
C PRO A 295 26.02 -16.14 -13.60
N GLY A 296 26.75 -15.10 -13.19
CA GLY A 296 26.79 -13.79 -13.82
C GLY A 296 25.70 -12.81 -13.39
N GLN A 297 24.70 -13.25 -12.60
CA GLN A 297 23.69 -12.34 -12.06
C GLN A 297 24.24 -11.49 -10.92
N LEU A 298 23.81 -10.24 -10.84
CA LEU A 298 24.06 -9.38 -9.69
C LEU A 298 23.16 -9.80 -8.53
N VAL A 299 23.74 -9.86 -7.34
CA VAL A 299 23.04 -10.20 -6.10
C VAL A 299 23.45 -9.31 -4.94
N ARG A 300 22.52 -9.00 -4.03
CA ARG A 300 22.80 -8.28 -2.78
C ARG A 300 22.87 -9.24 -1.59
N ILE A 301 23.86 -9.08 -0.72
CA ILE A 301 24.06 -9.91 0.47
C ILE A 301 23.28 -9.35 1.67
N LEU A 302 22.47 -10.19 2.32
CA LEU A 302 21.59 -9.84 3.45
C LEU A 302 22.18 -10.16 4.84
N GLY A 303 23.34 -10.83 4.90
CA GLY A 303 23.92 -11.34 6.15
C GLY A 303 24.75 -10.32 6.93
N LYS A 304 24.72 -10.41 8.28
CA LYS A 304 25.33 -9.48 9.25
C LYS A 304 26.80 -9.10 9.02
N THR A 305 27.60 -9.96 8.39
CA THR A 305 29.05 -9.76 8.23
C THR A 305 29.42 -8.96 6.97
N LYS A 306 28.51 -8.85 5.99
CA LYS A 306 28.70 -8.14 4.70
C LYS A 306 27.37 -7.52 4.20
N THR A 307 26.55 -7.01 5.12
CA THR A 307 25.19 -6.53 4.86
C THR A 307 25.15 -5.47 3.76
N ALA A 308 24.18 -5.59 2.85
CA ALA A 308 23.90 -4.66 1.75
C ALA A 308 24.99 -4.52 0.67
N GLN A 309 26.02 -5.37 0.67
CA GLN A 309 26.99 -5.40 -0.44
C GLN A 309 26.40 -6.10 -1.67
N VAL A 310 26.66 -5.54 -2.85
CA VAL A 310 26.26 -6.12 -4.14
C VAL A 310 27.48 -6.81 -4.75
N GLY A 311 27.28 -8.00 -5.30
CA GLY A 311 28.30 -8.74 -6.03
C GLY A 311 27.70 -9.59 -7.14
N THR A 312 28.55 -10.35 -7.84
CA THR A 312 28.15 -11.17 -8.98
C THR A 312 28.21 -12.65 -8.62
N VAL A 313 27.16 -13.42 -8.92
CA VAL A 313 27.14 -14.87 -8.71
C VAL A 313 28.21 -15.53 -9.59
N LYS A 314 29.20 -16.17 -8.98
CA LYS A 314 30.22 -16.96 -9.70
C LYS A 314 29.82 -18.41 -9.86
N HIS A 315 29.32 -19.01 -8.78
CA HIS A 315 29.05 -20.44 -8.74
C HIS A 315 27.83 -20.73 -7.88
N ILE A 316 26.98 -21.66 -8.33
CA ILE A 316 25.79 -22.10 -7.60
C ILE A 316 26.02 -23.54 -7.17
N TYR A 317 26.00 -23.78 -5.86
CA TYR A 317 26.23 -25.12 -5.33
C TYR A 317 24.95 -25.96 -5.41
N ASN A 318 25.05 -27.10 -6.10
CA ASN A 318 23.96 -28.07 -6.19
C ASN A 318 23.84 -28.96 -4.93
N ARG A 319 24.77 -28.82 -3.98
CA ARG A 319 24.78 -29.51 -2.68
C ARG A 319 24.89 -28.50 -1.55
N LEU A 320 24.30 -28.82 -0.40
CA LEU A 320 24.41 -28.00 0.80
C LEU A 320 25.88 -27.80 1.20
N GLN A 321 26.25 -26.55 1.45
CA GLN A 321 27.59 -26.18 1.91
C GLN A 321 27.58 -25.87 3.40
N GLN A 322 28.69 -26.16 4.07
CA GLN A 322 28.85 -25.89 5.49
C GLN A 322 29.23 -24.42 5.70
N THR A 323 28.44 -23.72 6.50
CA THR A 323 28.69 -22.34 6.92
C THR A 323 29.77 -22.28 8.00
N ALA A 324 30.32 -21.09 8.24
CA ALA A 324 31.29 -20.84 9.31
C ALA A 324 30.78 -21.22 10.72
N VAL A 325 29.46 -21.29 10.91
CA VAL A 325 28.79 -21.70 12.16
C VAL A 325 28.36 -23.18 12.14
N GLY A 326 28.82 -23.96 11.17
CA GLY A 326 28.61 -25.42 11.11
C GLY A 326 27.29 -25.88 10.50
N MET A 327 26.36 -24.98 10.15
CA MET A 327 25.11 -25.35 9.48
C MET A 327 25.32 -25.67 8.00
N LYS A 328 24.59 -26.65 7.47
CA LYS A 328 24.60 -27.00 6.04
C LYS A 328 23.41 -26.35 5.32
N VAL A 329 23.68 -25.45 4.37
CA VAL A 329 22.65 -24.66 3.67
C VAL A 329 22.94 -24.60 2.16
N PRO A 330 21.92 -24.43 1.31
CA PRO A 330 22.16 -24.10 -0.10
C PRO A 330 22.78 -22.70 -0.19
N GLY A 331 23.64 -22.49 -1.18
CA GLY A 331 24.36 -21.23 -1.32
C GLY A 331 25.08 -21.08 -2.64
N VAL A 332 25.67 -19.92 -2.82
CA VAL A 332 26.42 -19.55 -4.01
C VAL A 332 27.67 -18.80 -3.62
N ASP A 333 28.65 -18.81 -4.49
CA ASP A 333 29.79 -17.91 -4.40
C ASP A 333 29.45 -16.59 -5.09
N VAL A 334 29.68 -15.49 -4.38
CA VAL A 334 29.48 -14.12 -4.85
C VAL A 334 30.82 -13.41 -4.89
N GLU A 335 31.20 -12.90 -6.07
CA GLU A 335 32.34 -12.01 -6.24
C GLU A 335 31.93 -10.57 -5.95
N LEU A 336 32.61 -9.96 -4.98
CA LEU A 336 32.43 -8.58 -4.57
C LEU A 336 33.24 -7.62 -5.46
N PRO A 337 32.95 -6.30 -5.43
CA PRO A 337 33.65 -5.31 -6.27
C PRO A 337 35.16 -5.21 -6.01
N ASP A 338 35.63 -5.65 -4.84
CA ASP A 338 37.04 -5.73 -4.46
C ASP A 338 37.74 -7.01 -4.96
N GLY A 339 37.05 -7.86 -5.73
CA GLY A 339 37.54 -9.13 -6.26
C GLY A 339 37.47 -10.28 -5.25
N GLN A 340 37.04 -10.04 -4.01
CA GLN A 340 36.87 -11.11 -3.02
C GLN A 340 35.67 -11.98 -3.39
N THR A 341 35.85 -13.31 -3.37
CA THR A 341 34.74 -14.25 -3.48
C THR A 341 34.32 -14.72 -2.10
N VAL A 342 33.02 -14.62 -1.81
CA VAL A 342 32.43 -15.06 -0.54
C VAL A 342 31.33 -16.08 -0.77
N PHE A 343 31.32 -17.15 0.02
CA PHE A 343 30.18 -18.05 0.07
C PHE A 343 29.02 -17.37 0.79
N VAL A 344 27.88 -17.27 0.11
CA VAL A 344 26.67 -16.70 0.66
C VAL A 344 25.55 -17.73 0.55
N PRO A 345 24.94 -18.13 1.68
CA PRO A 345 23.70 -18.89 1.65
C PRO A 345 22.70 -18.22 0.70
N THR A 346 22.02 -18.96 -0.18
CA THR A 346 21.03 -18.39 -1.13
C THR A 346 19.95 -17.60 -0.41
N ALA A 347 19.72 -18.04 0.82
CA ALA A 347 19.03 -17.39 1.90
C ALA A 347 19.22 -15.89 2.09
N ASN A 348 20.49 -15.51 1.97
CA ASN A 348 21.02 -14.22 2.35
C ASN A 348 21.35 -13.45 1.07
N LEU A 349 20.60 -13.70 0.00
CA LEU A 349 20.80 -13.07 -1.30
C LEU A 349 19.51 -12.51 -1.87
N ASP A 350 19.64 -11.35 -2.48
CA ASP A 350 18.66 -10.76 -3.39
C ASP A 350 19.15 -10.87 -4.81
N VAL A 351 18.27 -11.15 -5.76
CA VAL A 351 18.62 -11.09 -7.19
C VAL A 351 18.30 -9.70 -7.73
N ILE A 352 19.29 -9.05 -8.30
CA ILE A 352 19.17 -7.80 -9.05
C ILE A 352 19.13 -8.20 -10.53
N ALA A 353 17.96 -8.07 -11.19
CA ALA A 353 17.69 -8.66 -12.51
C ALA A 353 17.40 -7.62 -13.61
#